data_AF-A0A969LRD7-F1
#
_entry.id   AF-A0A969LRD7-F1
#
_cell.length_a   1.000
_cell.length_b   1.000
_cell.length_c   1.000
_cell.angle_alpha   90.00
_cell.angle_beta   90.00
_cell.angle_gamma   90.00
#
_symmetry.space_group_name_H-M   'P 1'
#
loop_
_entity.id
_entity.type
_entity.pdbx_description
1 polymer ?
#
loop_
_entity_poly.entity_id
_entity_poly.type
_entity_poly.pdbx_seq_one_letter_code
_entity_poly.pdbx_strand_id
1 'polypeptide(L)'
;MARTGRSKAIYAYAWDLADEGVAEVAARLRDVGADSIALATAYHAGKFIRPHGRSGKVLFPEDGAIFFRHRPERYGSIQPQRSRVVEELDVLAELRRLAPDLGRVGWTVCCHNTRLGTLHPEAVSRTCFGDPLVYSLNPAHPDVRKFIIALCRDLAEQYALDALALETPGWLPWEHGYHHEFQLLPLNEWLAVLLGLDFSPATLAAARARGIDAEPLRVRTAAAIESWLAVDLHLEADRARDWLLAELVAVPEWPPFLAWRCQCVADLVAEVRAPYLLPPNYA
;
A
#
# COMPACT_ATOMS: atom_id res chain seq x y z
N MET A 1 4.41 17.46 23.13
CA MET A 1 4.15 16.18 23.81
C MET A 1 3.38 15.30 22.85
N ALA A 2 3.90 14.11 22.52
CA ALA A 2 3.15 13.14 21.72
C ALA A 2 1.88 12.74 22.48
N ARG A 3 0.72 12.75 21.82
CA ARG A 3 -0.55 12.31 22.42
C ARG A 3 -0.49 10.80 22.62
N THR A 4 -0.24 10.34 23.84
CA THR A 4 -0.17 8.91 24.20
C THR A 4 -1.53 8.30 24.54
N GLY A 5 -2.63 8.89 24.04
CA GLY A 5 -4.02 8.42 24.26
C GLY A 5 -4.61 7.72 23.03
N ARG A 6 -5.77 7.07 23.20
CA ARG A 6 -6.56 6.54 22.07
C ARG A 6 -6.94 7.69 21.14
N SER A 7 -6.56 7.59 19.86
CA SER A 7 -6.96 8.52 18.80
C SER A 7 -8.31 8.11 18.23
N LYS A 8 -9.18 9.10 17.94
CA LYS A 8 -10.43 8.93 17.18
C LYS A 8 -10.25 9.67 15.86
N ALA A 9 -9.63 9.00 14.91
CA ALA A 9 -9.36 9.54 13.59
C ALA A 9 -10.48 9.23 12.60
N ILE A 10 -10.82 10.21 11.78
CA ILE A 10 -11.62 10.01 10.56
C ILE A 10 -10.68 10.05 9.36
N TYR A 11 -10.80 9.05 8.49
CA TYR A 11 -10.10 9.01 7.21
C TYR A 11 -10.73 10.01 6.25
N ALA A 12 -9.90 10.82 5.61
CA ALA A 12 -10.36 11.86 4.71
C ALA A 12 -9.37 12.06 3.57
N TYR A 13 -9.90 12.46 2.42
CA TYR A 13 -9.10 12.72 1.24
C TYR A 13 -8.70 14.19 1.14
N ALA A 14 -7.47 14.45 0.70
CA ALA A 14 -6.97 15.81 0.54
C ALA A 14 -7.80 16.64 -0.46
N TRP A 15 -8.27 16.03 -1.56
CA TRP A 15 -9.13 16.70 -2.53
C TRP A 15 -10.49 17.09 -1.95
N ASP A 16 -11.03 16.34 -0.97
CA ASP A 16 -12.27 16.71 -0.30
C ASP A 16 -12.08 17.92 0.61
N LEU A 17 -10.99 17.97 1.35
CA LEU A 17 -10.66 19.13 2.19
C LEU A 17 -10.37 20.39 1.37
N ALA A 18 -9.72 20.22 0.22
CA ALA A 18 -9.45 21.33 -0.69
C ALA A 18 -10.74 21.91 -1.30
N ASP A 19 -11.68 21.05 -1.67
CA ASP A 19 -12.95 21.45 -2.29
C ASP A 19 -13.99 21.95 -1.27
N GLU A 20 -14.13 21.27 -0.14
CA GLU A 20 -15.10 21.61 0.90
C GLU A 20 -14.62 22.76 1.80
N GLY A 21 -13.32 22.87 2.02
CA GLY A 21 -12.70 23.83 2.91
C GLY A 21 -12.27 23.20 4.24
N VAL A 22 -10.99 23.35 4.57
CA VAL A 22 -10.35 22.72 5.73
C VAL A 22 -11.03 23.07 7.06
N ALA A 23 -11.42 24.34 7.26
CA ALA A 23 -12.05 24.77 8.51
C ALA A 23 -13.44 24.13 8.73
N GLU A 24 -14.21 23.97 7.66
CA GLU A 24 -15.56 23.38 7.71
C GLU A 24 -15.49 21.88 7.99
N VAL A 25 -14.58 21.17 7.32
CA VAL A 25 -14.30 19.76 7.61
C VAL A 25 -13.85 19.61 9.06
N ALA A 26 -12.92 20.44 9.53
CA ALA A 26 -12.43 20.38 10.91
C ALA A 26 -13.52 20.62 11.94
N ALA A 27 -14.44 21.58 11.71
CA ALA A 27 -15.59 21.80 12.58
C ALA A 27 -16.46 20.54 12.68
N ARG A 28 -16.79 19.93 11.53
CA ARG A 28 -17.59 18.70 11.49
C ARG A 28 -16.92 17.53 12.21
N LEU A 29 -15.60 17.39 12.06
CA LEU A 29 -14.84 16.37 12.78
C LEU A 29 -14.97 16.55 14.30
N ARG A 30 -14.92 17.78 14.80
CA ARG A 30 -15.14 18.07 16.23
C ARG A 30 -16.55 17.72 16.67
N ASP A 31 -17.56 18.04 15.85
CA ASP A 31 -18.97 17.79 16.18
C ASP A 31 -19.28 16.30 16.35
N VAL A 32 -18.63 15.43 15.56
CA VAL A 32 -18.75 13.96 15.73
C VAL A 32 -17.82 13.39 16.80
N GLY A 33 -17.09 14.25 17.52
CA GLY A 33 -16.18 13.89 18.59
C GLY A 33 -14.88 13.25 18.10
N ALA A 34 -14.51 13.41 16.83
CA ALA A 34 -13.19 13.03 16.34
C ALA A 34 -12.14 14.02 16.85
N ASP A 35 -10.97 13.52 17.17
CA ASP A 35 -9.88 14.32 17.71
C ASP A 35 -8.64 14.35 16.81
N SER A 36 -8.72 13.61 15.70
CA SER A 36 -7.66 13.43 14.72
C SER A 36 -8.25 13.28 13.32
N ILE A 37 -7.45 13.58 12.30
CA ILE A 37 -7.74 13.30 10.90
C ILE A 37 -6.64 12.41 10.32
N ALA A 38 -7.04 11.33 9.64
CA ALA A 38 -6.14 10.51 8.83
C ALA A 38 -6.25 10.97 7.37
N LEU A 39 -5.38 11.91 7.00
CA LEU A 39 -5.42 12.54 5.68
C LEU A 39 -4.66 11.70 4.67
N ALA A 40 -5.28 11.40 3.52
CA ALA A 40 -4.59 10.76 2.41
C ALA A 40 -3.43 11.66 1.90
N THR A 41 -2.19 11.21 2.12
CA THR A 41 -0.95 11.89 1.72
C THR A 41 -0.30 11.25 0.49
N ALA A 42 -0.61 9.99 0.22
CA ALA A 42 -0.34 9.31 -1.04
C ALA A 42 -1.50 8.35 -1.32
N TYR A 43 -2.03 8.33 -2.55
CA TYR A 43 -3.21 7.54 -2.86
C TYR A 43 -3.23 7.02 -4.30
N HIS A 44 -3.89 5.89 -4.50
CA HIS A 44 -4.13 5.29 -5.82
C HIS A 44 -5.38 5.90 -6.49
N ALA A 45 -5.53 5.71 -7.80
CA ALA A 45 -6.75 6.09 -8.50
C ALA A 45 -7.94 5.21 -8.11
N GLY A 46 -9.14 5.68 -8.44
CA GLY A 46 -10.39 4.96 -8.22
C GLY A 46 -11.59 5.78 -8.67
N LYS A 47 -12.79 5.23 -8.47
CA LYS A 47 -14.05 5.93 -8.74
C LYS A 47 -14.74 6.23 -7.42
N PHE A 48 -14.63 7.48 -6.97
CA PHE A 48 -15.12 7.90 -5.66
C PHE A 48 -16.45 8.62 -5.77
N ILE A 49 -17.39 8.30 -4.87
CA ILE A 49 -18.56 9.14 -4.60
C ILE A 49 -18.20 10.15 -3.51
N ARG A 50 -18.60 11.40 -3.70
CA ARG A 50 -18.23 12.53 -2.85
C ARG A 50 -19.48 13.19 -2.28
N PRO A 51 -20.04 12.69 -1.16
CA PRO A 51 -21.29 13.21 -0.59
C PRO A 51 -21.25 14.73 -0.35
N HIS A 52 -20.12 15.26 0.12
CA HIS A 52 -19.94 16.69 0.39
C HIS A 52 -19.24 17.46 -0.74
N GLY A 53 -18.88 16.81 -1.85
CA GLY A 53 -18.18 17.46 -2.95
C GLY A 53 -18.99 18.62 -3.53
N ARG A 54 -18.34 19.78 -3.65
CA ARG A 54 -18.94 21.05 -4.13
C ARG A 54 -18.74 21.21 -5.63
N SER A 55 -17.57 20.83 -6.13
CA SER A 55 -17.25 20.78 -7.57
C SER A 55 -17.87 19.58 -8.31
N GLY A 56 -18.39 18.59 -7.59
CA GLY A 56 -19.04 17.41 -8.16
C GLY A 56 -19.20 16.27 -7.17
N LYS A 57 -19.99 15.26 -7.52
CA LYS A 57 -20.29 14.09 -6.66
C LYS A 57 -19.55 12.82 -7.04
N VAL A 58 -18.88 12.80 -8.19
CA VAL A 58 -18.07 11.67 -8.66
C VAL A 58 -16.69 12.18 -9.02
N LEU A 59 -15.63 11.51 -8.57
CA LEU A 59 -14.25 11.88 -8.86
C LEU A 59 -13.42 10.66 -9.26
N PHE A 60 -12.58 10.88 -10.26
CA PHE A 60 -11.43 10.05 -10.60
C PHE A 60 -10.16 10.85 -10.30
N PRO A 61 -9.45 10.59 -9.19
CA PRO A 61 -8.24 11.33 -8.84
C PRO A 61 -7.06 10.91 -9.74
N GLU A 62 -5.99 11.72 -9.70
CA GLU A 62 -4.72 11.36 -10.33
C GLU A 62 -4.16 10.07 -9.71
N ASP A 63 -3.81 9.10 -10.54
CA ASP A 63 -3.35 7.80 -10.05
C ASP A 63 -1.95 7.86 -9.42
N GLY A 64 -1.81 7.24 -8.25
CA GLY A 64 -0.54 7.08 -7.58
C GLY A 64 0.13 8.41 -7.21
N ALA A 65 -0.67 9.43 -6.93
CA ALA A 65 -0.22 10.78 -6.63
C ALA A 65 -0.05 11.02 -5.12
N ILE A 66 0.80 11.99 -4.79
CA ILE A 66 1.02 12.46 -3.43
C ILE A 66 0.35 13.83 -3.22
N PHE A 67 -0.15 14.04 -2.00
CA PHE A 67 -0.93 15.21 -1.60
C PHE A 67 -0.18 16.11 -0.62
N PHE A 68 1.15 16.18 -0.77
CA PHE A 68 2.03 17.08 -0.03
C PHE A 68 3.18 17.55 -0.92
N ARG A 69 3.90 18.59 -0.47
CA ARG A 69 5.07 19.10 -1.18
C ARG A 69 6.27 18.20 -0.85
N HIS A 70 6.73 17.42 -1.82
CA HIS A 70 7.92 16.57 -1.65
C HIS A 70 9.20 17.28 -2.06
N ARG A 71 10.33 16.78 -1.57
CA ARG A 71 11.69 17.20 -1.92
C ARG A 71 12.28 16.23 -2.95
N PRO A 72 12.28 16.55 -4.27
CA PRO A 72 12.65 15.61 -5.33
C PRO A 72 14.03 14.97 -5.16
N GLU A 73 14.98 15.73 -4.58
CA GLU A 73 16.36 15.30 -4.33
C GLU A 73 16.49 14.13 -3.32
N ARG A 74 15.41 13.79 -2.59
CA ARG A 74 15.39 12.66 -1.66
C ARG A 74 15.08 11.32 -2.30
N TYR A 75 14.57 11.34 -3.52
CA TYR A 75 14.10 10.16 -4.23
C TYR A 75 15.14 9.68 -5.23
N GLY A 76 15.15 8.38 -5.51
CA GLY A 76 16.07 7.75 -6.45
C GLY A 76 15.50 7.69 -7.87
N SER A 77 15.65 6.53 -8.50
CA SER A 77 15.10 6.19 -9.81
C SER A 77 13.57 6.33 -9.87
N ILE A 78 12.89 5.98 -8.78
CA ILE A 78 11.43 6.08 -8.63
C ILE A 78 11.08 7.41 -7.97
N GLN A 79 10.30 8.23 -8.69
CA GLN A 79 9.88 9.57 -8.26
C GLN A 79 8.36 9.62 -8.03
N PRO A 80 7.88 10.26 -6.95
CA PRO A 80 6.44 10.44 -6.74
C PRO A 80 5.88 11.46 -7.74
N GLN A 81 4.58 11.36 -8.03
CA GLN A 81 3.87 12.40 -8.77
C GLN A 81 3.12 13.27 -7.76
N ARG A 82 3.40 14.58 -7.75
CA ARG A 82 2.63 15.53 -6.94
C ARG A 82 1.27 15.77 -7.60
N SER A 83 0.19 15.69 -6.83
CA SER A 83 -1.14 16.03 -7.32
C SER A 83 -1.30 17.54 -7.53
N ARG A 84 -2.12 17.92 -8.52
CA ARG A 84 -2.54 19.30 -8.77
C ARG A 84 -3.25 19.94 -7.57
N VAL A 85 -3.91 19.13 -6.73
CA VAL A 85 -4.54 19.61 -5.48
C VAL A 85 -3.53 20.35 -4.60
N VAL A 86 -2.29 19.89 -4.55
CA VAL A 86 -1.21 20.50 -3.74
C VAL A 86 -0.72 21.82 -4.34
N GLU A 87 -0.87 22.00 -5.65
CA GLU A 87 -0.52 23.24 -6.34
C GLU A 87 -1.49 24.36 -5.98
N GLU A 88 -2.76 24.01 -5.71
CA GLU A 88 -3.80 24.92 -5.26
C GLU A 88 -3.76 25.13 -3.75
N LEU A 89 -3.61 24.06 -2.96
CA LEU A 89 -3.68 24.10 -1.50
C LEU A 89 -2.81 23.04 -0.83
N ASP A 90 -1.91 23.46 0.05
CA ASP A 90 -1.23 22.55 0.97
C ASP A 90 -2.16 22.23 2.16
N VAL A 91 -2.97 21.19 1.99
CA VAL A 91 -4.01 20.79 2.96
C VAL A 91 -3.42 20.46 4.34
N LEU A 92 -2.22 19.87 4.41
CA LEU A 92 -1.58 19.56 5.69
C LEU A 92 -1.13 20.84 6.43
N ALA A 93 -0.55 21.80 5.70
CA ALA A 93 -0.19 23.10 6.27
C ALA A 93 -1.43 23.86 6.76
N GLU A 94 -2.51 23.83 5.98
CA GLU A 94 -3.78 24.47 6.35
C GLU A 94 -4.46 23.81 7.54
N LEU A 95 -4.44 22.48 7.64
CA LEU A 95 -4.92 21.76 8.82
C LEU A 95 -4.15 22.17 10.07
N ARG A 96 -2.82 22.31 9.96
CA ARG A 96 -1.99 22.78 11.08
C ARG A 96 -2.36 24.20 11.51
N ARG A 97 -2.69 25.07 10.55
CA ARG A 97 -3.02 26.48 10.80
C ARG A 97 -4.43 26.68 11.35
N LEU A 98 -5.42 26.00 10.77
CA LEU A 98 -6.85 26.19 11.03
C LEU A 98 -7.43 25.23 12.08
N ALA A 99 -6.77 24.09 12.29
CA ALA A 99 -7.18 23.08 13.26
C ALA A 99 -5.96 22.54 14.04
N PRO A 100 -5.21 23.42 14.75
CA PRO A 100 -4.01 23.01 15.48
C PRO A 100 -4.30 21.98 16.59
N ASP A 101 -5.53 21.94 17.08
CA ASP A 101 -6.05 21.04 18.11
C ASP A 101 -6.33 19.61 17.61
N LEU A 102 -6.57 19.43 16.31
CA LEU A 102 -6.75 18.11 15.72
C LEU A 102 -5.39 17.41 15.54
N GLY A 103 -5.33 16.14 15.93
CA GLY A 103 -4.23 15.25 15.56
C GLY A 103 -4.18 15.05 14.04
N ARG A 104 -2.99 14.97 13.46
CA ARG A 104 -2.79 14.78 12.01
C ARG A 104 -2.06 13.46 11.79
N VAL A 105 -2.73 12.51 11.16
CA VAL A 105 -2.15 11.23 10.73
C VAL A 105 -1.97 11.27 9.21
N GLY A 106 -0.75 11.03 8.74
CA GLY A 106 -0.47 10.89 7.30
C GLY A 106 -0.84 9.49 6.83
N TRP A 107 -2.01 9.33 6.21
CA TRP A 107 -2.44 8.09 5.61
C TRP A 107 -1.80 7.93 4.23
N THR A 108 -0.82 7.02 4.14
CA THR A 108 0.08 6.90 2.99
C THR A 108 -0.05 5.53 2.36
N VAL A 109 -0.57 5.46 1.13
CA VAL A 109 -0.52 4.26 0.30
C VAL A 109 0.91 4.04 -0.19
N CYS A 110 1.46 2.84 0.04
CA CYS A 110 2.84 2.50 -0.29
C CYS A 110 2.94 1.73 -1.62
N CYS A 111 2.70 0.41 -1.60
CA CYS A 111 3.00 -0.45 -2.75
C CYS A 111 1.89 -0.50 -3.80
N HIS A 112 0.70 0.02 -3.50
CA HIS A 112 -0.40 0.09 -4.47
C HIS A 112 -0.25 1.33 -5.36
N ASN A 113 0.35 1.16 -6.54
CA ASN A 113 0.59 2.28 -7.47
C ASN A 113 0.75 1.81 -8.92
N THR A 114 -0.36 1.71 -9.64
CA THR A 114 -0.39 1.29 -11.05
C THR A 114 0.45 2.19 -11.95
N ARG A 115 0.35 3.52 -11.77
CA ARG A 115 1.16 4.47 -12.53
C ARG A 115 2.66 4.17 -12.41
N LEU A 116 3.18 4.02 -11.18
CA LEU A 116 4.59 3.71 -10.96
C LEU A 116 4.96 2.33 -11.49
N GLY A 117 4.13 1.31 -11.30
CA GLY A 117 4.44 -0.02 -11.83
C GLY A 117 4.38 -0.10 -13.36
N THR A 118 3.63 0.78 -14.01
CA THR A 118 3.63 0.93 -15.48
C THR A 118 4.91 1.61 -15.97
N LEU A 119 5.42 2.62 -15.24
CA LEU A 119 6.67 3.31 -15.58
C LEU A 119 7.93 2.49 -15.24
N HIS A 120 7.83 1.63 -14.23
CA HIS A 120 8.93 0.82 -13.68
C HIS A 120 8.54 -0.67 -13.64
N PRO A 121 8.31 -1.32 -14.79
CA PRO A 121 7.86 -2.72 -14.84
C PRO A 121 8.88 -3.72 -14.26
N GLU A 122 10.13 -3.33 -14.07
CA GLU A 122 11.15 -4.11 -13.35
C GLU A 122 10.91 -4.14 -11.83
N ALA A 123 10.19 -3.15 -11.30
CA ALA A 123 10.00 -2.92 -9.87
C ALA A 123 8.68 -3.49 -9.32
N VAL A 124 7.89 -4.17 -10.16
CA VAL A 124 6.59 -4.74 -9.76
C VAL A 124 6.69 -6.21 -9.36
N SER A 125 5.66 -6.65 -8.65
CA SER A 125 5.43 -8.04 -8.33
C SER A 125 5.19 -8.84 -9.61
N ARG A 126 5.66 -10.09 -9.65
CA ARG A 126 5.45 -10.98 -10.80
C ARG A 126 4.88 -12.32 -10.37
N THR A 127 3.88 -12.80 -11.11
CA THR A 127 3.28 -14.13 -10.90
C THR A 127 4.35 -15.23 -11.03
N CYS A 128 3.98 -16.48 -10.72
CA CYS A 128 4.88 -17.62 -10.92
C CYS A 128 5.30 -17.84 -12.38
N PHE A 129 4.55 -17.28 -13.33
CA PHE A 129 4.83 -17.31 -14.77
C PHE A 129 5.71 -16.13 -15.24
N GLY A 130 5.91 -15.13 -14.37
CA GLY A 130 6.66 -13.93 -14.69
C GLY A 130 5.81 -12.74 -15.16
N ASP A 131 4.48 -12.88 -15.18
CA ASP A 131 3.57 -11.80 -15.59
C ASP A 131 3.61 -10.63 -14.59
N PRO A 132 3.73 -9.38 -15.06
CA PRO A 132 3.79 -8.23 -14.18
C PRO A 132 2.42 -7.87 -13.60
N LEU A 133 2.36 -7.76 -12.27
CA LEU A 133 1.22 -7.19 -11.56
C LEU A 133 1.46 -5.68 -11.40
N VAL A 134 1.15 -4.90 -12.43
CA VAL A 134 1.53 -3.47 -12.56
C VAL A 134 1.04 -2.57 -11.43
N TYR A 135 0.04 -2.99 -10.69
CA TYR A 135 -0.54 -2.30 -9.54
C TYR A 135 0.22 -2.55 -8.22
N SER A 136 1.06 -3.59 -8.17
CA SER A 136 1.72 -4.07 -6.96
C SER A 136 3.24 -3.86 -7.05
N LEU A 137 3.73 -2.73 -6.54
CA LEU A 137 5.18 -2.52 -6.39
C LEU A 137 5.77 -3.59 -5.46
N ASN A 138 6.96 -4.09 -5.79
CA ASN A 138 7.62 -5.13 -5.02
C ASN A 138 8.38 -4.53 -3.82
N PRO A 139 7.95 -4.75 -2.56
CA PRO A 139 8.64 -4.23 -1.36
C PRO A 139 10.05 -4.83 -1.13
N ALA A 140 10.38 -5.96 -1.77
CA ALA A 140 11.72 -6.53 -1.76
C ALA A 140 12.65 -5.91 -2.82
N HIS A 141 12.11 -5.15 -3.79
CA HIS A 141 12.93 -4.44 -4.77
C HIS A 141 13.65 -3.25 -4.10
N PRO A 142 15.00 -3.15 -4.20
CA PRO A 142 15.76 -2.14 -3.48
C PRO A 142 15.30 -0.71 -3.73
N ASP A 143 14.95 -0.36 -4.97
CA ASP A 143 14.51 1.00 -5.30
C ASP A 143 13.09 1.30 -4.82
N VAL A 144 12.19 0.30 -4.75
CA VAL A 144 10.86 0.46 -4.14
C VAL A 144 11.00 0.67 -2.64
N ARG A 145 11.87 -0.11 -1.98
CA ARG A 145 12.18 0.05 -0.56
C ARG A 145 12.71 1.46 -0.25
N LYS A 146 13.70 1.93 -1.02
CA LYS A 146 14.22 3.31 -0.93
C LYS A 146 13.13 4.35 -1.15
N PHE A 147 12.29 4.17 -2.16
CA PHE A 147 11.19 5.08 -2.47
C PHE A 147 10.20 5.21 -1.30
N ILE A 148 9.74 4.09 -0.72
CA ILE A 148 8.79 4.11 0.41
C ILE A 148 9.41 4.77 1.64
N ILE A 149 10.67 4.46 1.94
CA ILE A 149 11.40 5.08 3.05
C ILE A 149 11.55 6.59 2.82
N ALA A 150 11.94 7.02 1.62
CA ALA A 150 12.06 8.42 1.26
C ALA A 150 10.72 9.13 1.38
N LEU A 151 9.63 8.55 0.84
CA LEU A 151 8.29 9.11 0.89
C LEU A 151 7.81 9.36 2.33
N CYS A 152 7.96 8.36 3.21
CA CYS A 152 7.52 8.46 4.59
C CYS A 152 8.36 9.47 5.40
N ARG A 153 9.70 9.46 5.20
CA ARG A 153 10.60 10.40 5.89
C ARG A 153 10.39 11.83 5.40
N ASP A 154 10.19 11.99 4.10
CA ASP A 154 9.98 13.29 3.51
C ASP A 154 8.71 13.96 4.06
N LEU A 155 7.66 13.17 4.22
CA LEU A 155 6.42 13.59 4.86
C LEU A 155 6.61 13.90 6.36
N ALA A 156 7.20 12.99 7.12
CA ALA A 156 7.35 13.12 8.58
C ALA A 156 8.32 14.23 9.02
N GLU A 157 9.32 14.58 8.19
CA GLU A 157 10.24 15.68 8.50
C GLU A 157 9.70 17.06 8.10
N GLN A 158 8.81 17.13 7.12
CA GLN A 158 8.26 18.42 6.64
C GLN A 158 7.00 18.84 7.39
N TYR A 159 6.20 17.87 7.85
CA TYR A 159 4.90 18.14 8.45
C TYR A 159 4.84 17.67 9.90
N ALA A 160 4.21 18.49 10.75
CA ALA A 160 3.97 18.16 12.15
C ALA A 160 2.83 17.14 12.29
N LEU A 161 3.17 15.87 12.04
CA LEU A 161 2.27 14.72 12.12
C LEU A 161 2.38 14.02 13.48
N ASP A 162 1.26 13.47 13.94
CA ASP A 162 1.16 12.66 15.15
C ASP A 162 1.47 11.17 14.85
N ALA A 163 1.17 10.71 13.65
CA ALA A 163 1.50 9.36 13.18
C ALA A 163 1.51 9.27 11.65
N LEU A 164 2.07 8.17 11.13
CA LEU A 164 1.87 7.70 9.76
C LEU A 164 1.03 6.42 9.80
N ALA A 165 -0.04 6.39 9.01
CA ALA A 165 -0.83 5.18 8.76
C ALA A 165 -0.44 4.64 7.39
N LEU A 166 0.34 3.57 7.36
CA LEU A 166 0.82 2.96 6.12
C LEU A 166 -0.23 1.99 5.58
N GLU A 167 -0.78 2.29 4.41
CA GLU A 167 -1.67 1.39 3.68
C GLU A 167 -0.88 0.62 2.64
N THR A 168 -1.14 -0.68 2.53
CA THR A 168 -0.46 -1.59 1.57
C THR A 168 1.08 -1.48 1.61
N PRO A 169 1.75 -1.60 2.79
CA PRO A 169 3.22 -1.53 2.88
C PRO A 169 3.93 -2.77 2.29
N GLY A 170 3.18 -3.74 1.78
CA GLY A 170 3.68 -4.99 1.23
C GLY A 170 3.04 -5.33 -0.11
N TRP A 171 3.27 -6.55 -0.60
CA TRP A 171 2.66 -7.07 -1.81
C TRP A 171 1.13 -7.02 -1.75
N LEU A 172 0.51 -6.73 -2.89
CA LEU A 172 -0.94 -6.77 -3.04
C LEU A 172 -1.42 -8.18 -3.41
N PRO A 173 -2.67 -8.53 -3.07
CA PRO A 173 -3.32 -9.74 -3.56
C PRO A 173 -3.54 -9.72 -5.08
N TRP A 174 -3.90 -10.88 -5.65
CA TRP A 174 -4.32 -10.96 -7.05
C TRP A 174 -5.58 -10.15 -7.32
N GLU A 175 -6.66 -10.35 -6.54
CA GLU A 175 -7.84 -9.50 -6.62
C GLU A 175 -7.55 -8.17 -5.95
N HIS A 176 -7.55 -7.09 -6.72
CA HIS A 176 -7.24 -5.78 -6.15
C HIS A 176 -8.12 -4.65 -6.72
N GLY A 177 -9.12 -5.02 -7.52
CA GLY A 177 -10.08 -4.08 -8.08
C GLY A 177 -9.48 -3.18 -9.16
N TYR A 178 -8.55 -3.69 -9.98
CA TYR A 178 -8.07 -2.97 -11.15
C TYR A 178 -9.22 -2.42 -12.00
N HIS A 179 -8.95 -1.35 -12.74
CA HIS A 179 -9.89 -0.78 -13.70
C HIS A 179 -10.19 -1.82 -14.80
N HIS A 180 -11.25 -2.60 -14.60
CA HIS A 180 -11.73 -3.72 -15.44
C HIS A 180 -10.98 -5.06 -15.31
N GLU A 181 -10.77 -5.56 -14.09
CA GLU A 181 -10.48 -7.00 -13.91
C GLU A 181 -11.59 -7.84 -14.56
N PHE A 182 -11.22 -8.79 -15.42
CA PHE A 182 -12.17 -9.65 -16.09
C PHE A 182 -11.60 -11.06 -16.22
N GLN A 183 -12.30 -12.01 -15.63
CA GLN A 183 -12.16 -13.43 -15.91
C GLN A 183 -13.54 -14.07 -16.02
N LEU A 184 -13.69 -15.03 -16.92
CA LEU A 184 -14.87 -15.92 -16.99
C LEU A 184 -14.65 -17.23 -16.23
N LEU A 185 -13.50 -17.37 -15.58
CA LEU A 185 -13.19 -18.45 -14.67
C LEU A 185 -13.56 -18.02 -13.25
N PRO A 186 -14.20 -18.90 -12.46
CA PRO A 186 -14.50 -18.62 -11.08
C PRO A 186 -13.20 -18.62 -10.29
N LEU A 187 -12.74 -17.42 -9.95
CA LEU A 187 -11.58 -17.23 -9.12
C LEU A 187 -11.91 -17.70 -7.70
N ASN A 188 -11.11 -18.62 -7.17
CA ASN A 188 -11.25 -19.12 -5.80
C ASN A 188 -10.04 -18.68 -4.97
N GLU A 189 -10.16 -18.82 -3.64
CA GLU A 189 -9.15 -18.38 -2.67
C GLU A 189 -7.77 -18.99 -2.95
N TRP A 190 -7.72 -20.27 -3.33
CA TRP A 190 -6.47 -20.97 -3.67
C TRP A 190 -5.78 -20.32 -4.86
N LEU A 191 -6.46 -20.18 -5.99
CA LEU A 191 -5.90 -19.58 -7.20
C LEU A 191 -5.49 -18.12 -6.98
N ALA A 192 -6.31 -17.35 -6.26
CA ALA A 192 -6.01 -15.95 -5.94
C ALA A 192 -4.73 -15.81 -5.10
N VAL A 193 -4.50 -16.70 -4.12
CA VAL A 193 -3.26 -16.71 -3.34
C VAL A 193 -2.06 -17.08 -4.21
N LEU A 194 -2.18 -18.12 -5.03
CA LEU A 194 -1.10 -18.58 -5.90
C LEU A 194 -0.67 -17.50 -6.91
N LEU A 195 -1.64 -16.84 -7.56
CA LEU A 195 -1.39 -15.75 -8.51
C LEU A 195 -0.88 -14.47 -7.84
N GLY A 196 -1.27 -14.22 -6.58
CA GLY A 196 -0.85 -13.05 -5.80
C GLY A 196 0.55 -13.17 -5.18
N LEU A 197 1.22 -14.31 -5.30
CA LEU A 197 2.61 -14.44 -4.91
C LEU A 197 3.53 -13.70 -5.89
N ASP A 198 4.63 -13.19 -5.34
CA ASP A 198 5.66 -12.53 -6.13
C ASP A 198 6.88 -13.43 -6.26
N PHE A 199 7.23 -13.75 -7.49
CA PHE A 199 8.42 -14.52 -7.88
C PHE A 199 9.32 -13.73 -8.83
N SER A 200 9.25 -12.39 -8.78
CA SER A 200 10.18 -11.52 -9.53
C SER A 200 11.65 -11.81 -9.17
N PRO A 201 12.61 -11.51 -10.07
CA PRO A 201 14.03 -11.74 -9.81
C PRO A 201 14.53 -11.09 -8.51
N ALA A 202 14.03 -9.89 -8.18
CA ALA A 202 14.37 -9.20 -6.94
C ALA A 202 13.88 -9.95 -5.69
N THR A 203 12.66 -10.48 -5.72
CA THR A 203 12.09 -11.25 -4.61
C THR A 203 12.82 -12.58 -4.41
N LEU A 204 13.10 -13.31 -5.49
CA LEU A 204 13.87 -14.57 -5.42
C LEU A 204 15.29 -14.32 -4.90
N ALA A 205 15.95 -13.26 -5.36
CA ALA A 205 17.29 -12.90 -4.88
C ALA A 205 17.27 -12.48 -3.39
N ALA A 206 16.28 -11.70 -2.97
CA ALA A 206 16.16 -11.24 -1.59
C ALA A 206 15.81 -12.39 -0.62
N ALA A 207 14.97 -13.35 -1.04
CA ALA A 207 14.70 -14.57 -0.27
C ALA A 207 15.96 -15.44 -0.16
N ARG A 208 16.69 -15.64 -1.27
CA ARG A 208 17.93 -16.42 -1.29
C ARG A 208 19.01 -15.82 -0.38
N ALA A 209 19.10 -14.50 -0.31
CA ALA A 209 20.01 -13.81 0.61
C ALA A 209 19.69 -14.07 2.10
N ARG A 210 18.48 -14.55 2.42
CA ARG A 210 18.07 -15.00 3.76
C ARG A 210 18.06 -16.53 3.89
N GLY A 211 18.66 -17.25 2.95
CA GLY A 211 18.75 -18.72 2.97
C GLY A 211 17.49 -19.45 2.51
N ILE A 212 16.56 -18.76 1.85
CA ILE A 212 15.28 -19.33 1.39
C ILE A 212 15.32 -19.47 -0.13
N ASP A 213 15.32 -20.71 -0.62
CA ASP A 213 15.19 -20.98 -2.05
C ASP A 213 13.71 -21.14 -2.43
N ALA A 214 13.16 -20.09 -3.04
CA ALA A 214 11.76 -20.04 -3.46
C ALA A 214 11.54 -20.51 -4.92
N GLU A 215 12.61 -20.88 -5.64
CA GLU A 215 12.49 -21.36 -7.03
C GLU A 215 11.67 -22.65 -7.13
N PRO A 216 11.85 -23.67 -6.26
CA PRO A 216 10.99 -24.86 -6.30
C PRO A 216 9.52 -24.53 -6.05
N LEU A 217 9.23 -23.58 -5.14
CA LEU A 217 7.87 -23.11 -4.88
C LEU A 217 7.27 -22.48 -6.13
N ARG A 218 8.00 -21.58 -6.81
CA ARG A 218 7.57 -20.96 -8.07
C ARG A 218 7.18 -22.01 -9.12
N VAL A 219 8.03 -23.02 -9.32
CA VAL A 219 7.80 -24.09 -10.29
C VAL A 219 6.56 -24.91 -9.92
N ARG A 220 6.40 -25.28 -8.64
CA ARG A 220 5.21 -26.00 -8.16
C ARG A 220 3.93 -25.19 -8.34
N THR A 221 3.96 -23.91 -7.98
CA THR A 221 2.83 -22.99 -8.14
C THR A 221 2.42 -22.89 -9.61
N ALA A 222 3.38 -22.70 -10.53
CA ALA A 222 3.08 -22.65 -11.96
C ALA A 222 2.46 -23.96 -12.46
N ALA A 223 3.02 -25.11 -12.09
CA ALA A 223 2.49 -26.42 -12.48
C ALA A 223 1.09 -26.68 -11.92
N ALA A 224 0.82 -26.26 -10.68
CA ALA A 224 -0.48 -26.43 -10.05
C ALA A 224 -1.56 -25.58 -10.74
N ILE A 225 -1.26 -24.32 -11.07
CA ILE A 225 -2.18 -23.45 -11.80
C ILE A 225 -2.43 -23.98 -13.21
N GLU A 226 -1.40 -24.37 -13.96
CA GLU A 226 -1.56 -24.97 -15.29
C GLU A 226 -2.43 -26.23 -15.26
N SER A 227 -2.19 -27.10 -14.27
CA SER A 227 -2.99 -28.31 -14.06
C SER A 227 -4.46 -27.97 -13.77
N TRP A 228 -4.72 -26.92 -12.99
CA TRP A 228 -6.08 -26.47 -12.70
C TRP A 228 -6.76 -25.86 -13.94
N LEU A 229 -6.04 -25.04 -14.72
CA LEU A 229 -6.55 -24.43 -15.94
C LEU A 229 -6.83 -25.45 -17.06
N ALA A 230 -6.13 -26.57 -17.06
CA ALA A 230 -6.29 -27.64 -18.05
C ALA A 230 -7.51 -28.55 -17.79
N VAL A 231 -8.16 -28.46 -16.63
CA VAL A 231 -9.30 -29.30 -16.27
C VAL A 231 -10.59 -28.48 -16.16
N ASP A 232 -11.70 -29.07 -16.58
CA ASP A 232 -13.04 -28.50 -16.36
C ASP A 232 -13.52 -28.83 -14.94
N LEU A 233 -12.82 -28.28 -13.93
CA LEU A 233 -13.11 -28.48 -12.53
C LEU A 233 -13.51 -27.16 -11.86
N HIS A 234 -14.77 -27.06 -11.47
CA HIS A 234 -15.21 -25.99 -10.59
C HIS A 234 -15.03 -26.39 -9.12
N LEU A 235 -14.13 -25.71 -8.42
CA LEU A 235 -13.94 -25.88 -6.97
C LEU A 235 -14.83 -24.91 -6.20
N GLU A 236 -15.70 -25.46 -5.35
CA GLU A 236 -16.42 -24.70 -4.35
C GLU A 236 -15.45 -24.01 -3.37
N ALA A 237 -15.85 -22.87 -2.80
CA ALA A 237 -14.99 -22.03 -1.98
C ALA A 237 -14.34 -22.78 -0.80
N ASP A 238 -15.11 -23.63 -0.11
CA ASP A 238 -14.62 -24.40 1.04
C ASP A 238 -13.55 -25.42 0.63
N ARG A 239 -13.72 -26.07 -0.53
CA ARG A 239 -12.76 -27.02 -1.10
C ARG A 239 -11.46 -26.32 -1.49
N ALA A 240 -11.55 -25.13 -2.09
CA ALA A 240 -10.38 -24.33 -2.44
C ALA A 240 -9.57 -23.94 -1.18
N ARG A 241 -10.25 -23.59 -0.09
CA ARG A 241 -9.59 -23.32 1.19
C ARG A 241 -8.89 -24.57 1.75
N ASP A 242 -9.55 -25.72 1.73
CA ASP A 242 -8.95 -26.98 2.19
C ASP A 242 -7.69 -27.33 1.38
N TRP A 243 -7.71 -27.12 0.06
CA TRP A 243 -6.55 -27.32 -0.81
C TRP A 243 -5.40 -26.38 -0.45
N LEU A 244 -5.69 -25.09 -0.26
CA LEU A 244 -4.68 -24.12 0.15
C LEU A 244 -4.05 -24.51 1.49
N LEU A 245 -4.86 -24.86 2.49
CA LEU A 245 -4.36 -25.31 3.79
C LEU A 245 -3.52 -26.58 3.68
N ALA A 246 -3.92 -27.53 2.85
CA ALA A 246 -3.15 -28.74 2.59
C ALA A 246 -1.79 -28.43 1.95
N GLU A 247 -1.72 -27.53 0.96
CA GLU A 247 -0.45 -27.11 0.37
C GLU A 247 0.46 -26.39 1.37
N LEU A 248 -0.09 -25.48 2.17
CA LEU A 248 0.67 -24.74 3.19
C LEU A 248 1.35 -25.68 4.21
N VAL A 249 0.75 -26.85 4.47
CA VAL A 249 1.30 -27.86 5.38
C VAL A 249 2.21 -28.85 4.66
N ALA A 250 1.83 -29.29 3.46
CA ALA A 250 2.50 -30.39 2.76
C ALA A 250 3.72 -29.97 1.95
N VAL A 251 3.78 -28.72 1.48
CA VAL A 251 4.85 -28.21 0.61
C VAL A 251 5.83 -27.39 1.48
N PRO A 252 7.05 -27.93 1.75
CA PRO A 252 7.96 -27.40 2.77
C PRO A 252 8.50 -25.99 2.46
N GLU A 253 8.43 -25.56 1.20
CA GLU A 253 8.88 -24.24 0.78
C GLU A 253 7.92 -23.11 1.22
N TRP A 254 6.64 -23.40 1.50
CA TRP A 254 5.65 -22.37 1.86
C TRP A 254 5.93 -21.67 3.18
N PRO A 255 6.04 -22.38 4.34
CA PRO A 255 6.20 -21.70 5.62
C PRO A 255 7.40 -20.74 5.68
N PRO A 256 8.63 -21.12 5.26
CA PRO A 256 9.77 -20.20 5.32
C PRO A 256 9.60 -19.02 4.36
N PHE A 257 9.03 -19.22 3.17
CA PHE A 257 8.82 -18.14 2.21
C PHE A 257 7.78 -17.12 2.69
N LEU A 258 6.65 -17.57 3.22
CA LEU A 258 5.62 -16.67 3.77
C LEU A 258 6.11 -15.93 5.02
N ALA A 259 6.80 -16.63 5.94
CA ALA A 259 7.39 -16.00 7.11
C ALA A 259 8.39 -14.90 6.71
N TRP A 260 9.22 -15.17 5.69
CA TRP A 260 10.14 -14.16 5.16
C TRP A 260 9.43 -12.98 4.49
N ARG A 261 8.34 -13.20 3.74
CA ARG A 261 7.53 -12.11 3.18
C ARG A 261 7.01 -11.20 4.30
N CYS A 262 6.47 -11.77 5.38
CA CYS A 262 6.05 -11.00 6.55
C CYS A 262 7.23 -10.22 7.16
N GLN A 263 8.40 -10.85 7.32
CA GLN A 263 9.59 -10.19 7.84
C GLN A 263 10.08 -9.06 6.92
N CYS A 264 10.02 -9.22 5.60
CA CYS A 264 10.45 -8.21 4.63
C CYS A 264 9.66 -6.90 4.80
N VAL A 265 8.34 -7.02 4.97
CA VAL A 265 7.43 -5.88 5.22
C VAL A 265 7.65 -5.31 6.62
N ALA A 266 7.80 -6.16 7.64
CA ALA A 266 8.09 -5.71 9.01
C ALA A 266 9.41 -4.92 9.09
N ASP A 267 10.46 -5.40 8.42
CA ASP A 267 11.76 -4.72 8.31
C ASP A 267 11.59 -3.35 7.62
N LEU A 268 10.77 -3.26 6.56
CA LEU A 268 10.53 -2.00 5.85
C LEU A 268 9.85 -0.97 6.78
N VAL A 269 8.80 -1.39 7.48
CA VAL A 269 8.11 -0.53 8.46
C VAL A 269 9.05 -0.13 9.60
N ALA A 270 9.92 -1.04 10.05
CA ALA A 270 10.93 -0.74 11.07
C ALA A 270 11.95 0.30 10.57
N GLU A 271 12.41 0.22 9.33
CA GLU A 271 13.34 1.18 8.70
C GLU A 271 12.73 2.58 8.52
N VAL A 272 11.42 2.64 8.23
CA VAL A 272 10.65 3.89 8.23
C VAL A 272 10.61 4.49 9.64
N ARG A 273 10.36 3.65 10.66
CA ARG A 273 10.19 4.09 12.06
C ARG A 273 11.50 4.44 12.76
N ALA A 274 12.62 3.80 12.40
CA ALA A 274 13.88 3.83 13.15
C ALA A 274 14.37 5.25 13.53
N PRO A 275 14.31 6.27 12.65
CA PRO A 275 14.74 7.63 13.00
C PRO A 275 13.88 8.33 14.07
N TYR A 276 12.67 7.82 14.34
CA TYR A 276 11.68 8.45 15.20
C TYR A 276 11.45 7.70 16.52
N LEU A 277 12.23 6.65 16.79
CA LEU A 277 12.22 5.99 18.09
C LEU A 277 13.03 6.82 19.09
N LEU A 278 12.42 7.14 20.24
CA LEU A 278 13.16 7.72 21.36
C LEU A 278 14.24 6.72 21.83
N PRO A 279 15.45 7.19 22.21
CA PRO A 279 16.42 6.30 22.85
C PRO A 279 15.84 5.72 24.15
N PRO A 280 16.18 4.47 24.51
CA PRO A 280 15.55 3.72 25.60
C PRO A 280 15.65 4.36 27.00
N ASN A 281 16.38 5.48 27.16
CA ASN A 281 16.62 6.14 28.45
C ASN A 281 15.77 7.39 28.70
N TYR A 282 14.69 7.61 27.95
CA TYR A 282 13.73 8.72 28.15
C TYR A 282 12.28 8.21 28.26
N ALA A 283 12.04 7.27 29.19
CA ALA A 283 10.72 6.86 29.65
C ALA A 283 10.65 6.94 31.17
#